data_AF-A0A1C7W0B1-F1
#
_entry.id   AF-A0A1C7W0B1-F1
#
_cell.length_a   1.000
_cell.length_b   1.000
_cell.length_c   1.000
_cell.angle_alpha   90.00
_cell.angle_beta   90.00
_cell.angle_gamma   90.00
#
_symmetry.space_group_name_H-M   'P 1'
#
loop_
_entity.id
_entity.type
_entity.pdbx_description
1 polymer ?
#
loop_
_entity_poly.entity_id
_entity_poly.type
_entity_poly.pdbx_seq_one_letter_code
_entity_poly.pdbx_strand_id
1 'polypeptide(L)'
;MPQLIKIEPTPNQDLTIRLGDHRYEISIKSISDDLMCISIIRDNVMLIRGVRAMPSLLFLPQHLEMGAGNFAFITVNDEYPNYQKFGGDHQLYYYAPGEV
;
A
#
# COMPACT_ATOMS: atom_id res chain seq x y z
N MET A 1 -2.74 12.03 11.52
CA MET A 1 -2.29 10.65 11.82
C MET A 1 -2.54 9.81 10.58
N PRO A 2 -1.67 8.83 10.27
CA PRO A 2 -1.85 7.97 9.10
C PRO A 2 -3.16 7.18 9.19
N GLN A 3 -3.81 7.01 8.05
CA GLN A 3 -5.10 6.34 7.93
C GLN A 3 -4.89 4.85 7.61
N LEU A 4 -5.48 3.98 8.42
CA LEU A 4 -5.49 2.54 8.15
C LEU A 4 -6.38 2.22 6.93
N ILE A 5 -5.81 1.51 5.96
CA ILE A 5 -6.53 0.93 4.82
C ILE A 5 -6.89 -0.51 5.17
N LYS A 6 -8.19 -0.81 5.18
CA LYS A 6 -8.67 -2.17 5.40
C LYS A 6 -8.36 -3.04 4.18
N ILE A 7 -7.67 -4.14 4.43
CA ILE A 7 -7.28 -5.14 3.44
C ILE A 7 -7.67 -6.52 3.96
N GLU A 8 -8.02 -7.42 3.06
CA GLU A 8 -8.51 -8.77 3.40
C GLU A 8 -7.35 -9.77 3.40
N PRO A 9 -7.41 -10.86 4.19
CA PRO A 9 -6.37 -11.89 4.23
C PRO A 9 -6.44 -12.82 3.00
N THR A 10 -6.25 -12.25 1.82
CA THR A 10 -6.29 -12.96 0.53
C THR A 10 -5.02 -12.69 -0.29
N PRO A 11 -4.51 -13.69 -1.03
CA PRO A 11 -3.22 -13.59 -1.69
C PRO A 11 -3.20 -12.54 -2.81
N ASN A 12 -4.34 -12.30 -3.44
CA ASN A 12 -4.51 -11.34 -4.51
C ASN A 12 -5.77 -10.53 -4.24
N GLN A 13 -5.65 -9.21 -4.13
CA GLN A 13 -6.79 -8.32 -3.95
C GLN A 13 -6.58 -7.02 -4.70
N ASP A 14 -7.69 -6.49 -5.18
CA ASP A 14 -7.77 -5.18 -5.80
C ASP A 14 -8.84 -4.39 -5.03
N LEU A 15 -8.51 -3.17 -4.63
CA LEU A 15 -9.45 -2.28 -3.96
C LEU A 15 -9.43 -0.89 -4.58
N THR A 16 -10.58 -0.23 -4.54
CA THR A 16 -10.73 1.17 -4.91
C THR A 16 -11.10 1.97 -3.67
N ILE A 17 -10.36 3.02 -3.38
CA ILE A 17 -10.60 3.89 -2.20
C ILE A 17 -10.42 5.36 -2.58
N ARG A 18 -11.19 6.25 -1.93
CA ARG A 18 -10.97 7.69 -2.00
C ARG A 18 -10.21 8.15 -0.77
N LEU A 19 -9.11 8.86 -0.99
CA LEU A 19 -8.22 9.40 0.06
C LEU A 19 -7.90 10.85 -0.31
N GLY A 20 -8.28 11.79 0.56
CA GLY A 20 -8.32 13.21 0.19
C GLY A 20 -9.23 13.45 -1.02
N ASP A 21 -8.73 14.20 -2.00
CA ASP A 21 -9.46 14.52 -3.23
C ASP A 21 -9.23 13.50 -4.38
N HIS A 22 -8.46 12.45 -4.13
CA HIS A 22 -8.01 11.52 -5.15
C HIS A 22 -8.67 10.13 -5.04
N ARG A 23 -8.94 9.51 -6.19
CA ARG A 23 -9.36 8.10 -6.27
C ARG A 23 -8.13 7.23 -6.52
N TYR A 24 -7.93 6.26 -5.64
CA TYR A 24 -6.87 5.27 -5.74
C TYR A 24 -7.42 3.91 -6.12
N GLU A 25 -6.71 3.22 -6.99
CA GLU A 25 -6.87 1.79 -7.26
C GLU A 25 -5.58 1.10 -6.83
N ILE A 26 -5.69 0.21 -5.84
CA ILE A 26 -4.55 -0.46 -5.22
C ILE A 26 -4.70 -1.95 -5.46
N SER A 27 -3.67 -2.54 -6.06
CA SER A 27 -3.56 -3.98 -6.30
C SER A 27 -2.46 -4.55 -5.43
N ILE A 28 -2.76 -5.56 -4.62
CA ILE A 28 -1.79 -6.29 -3.81
C ILE A 28 -1.82 -7.75 -4.24
N LYS A 29 -0.67 -8.29 -4.67
CA LYS A 29 -0.59 -9.64 -5.25
C LYS A 29 0.57 -10.42 -4.68
N SER A 30 0.37 -11.71 -4.47
CA SER A 30 1.44 -12.65 -4.13
C SER A 30 2.25 -12.96 -5.39
N ILE A 31 3.57 -12.84 -5.30
CA ILE A 31 4.54 -13.24 -6.32
C ILE A 31 5.05 -14.66 -6.04
N SER A 32 5.27 -14.97 -4.76
CA SER A 32 5.63 -16.28 -4.22
C SER A 32 5.07 -16.40 -2.80
N ASP A 33 5.25 -17.56 -2.16
CA ASP A 33 4.72 -17.85 -0.82
C ASP A 33 5.05 -16.77 0.22
N ASP A 34 6.28 -16.21 0.16
CA ASP A 34 6.76 -15.20 1.12
C ASP A 34 6.90 -13.78 0.54
N LEU A 35 6.42 -13.54 -0.69
CA LEU A 35 6.66 -12.27 -1.35
C LEU A 35 5.40 -11.70 -1.99
N MET A 36 5.13 -10.44 -1.69
CA MET A 36 4.03 -9.69 -2.28
C MET A 36 4.53 -8.48 -3.07
N CYS A 37 3.73 -8.05 -4.02
CA CYS A 37 3.89 -6.78 -4.71
C CYS A 37 2.64 -5.91 -4.60
N ILE A 38 2.86 -4.61 -4.80
CA ILE A 38 1.81 -3.61 -4.81
C ILE A 38 1.88 -2.80 -6.11
N SER A 39 0.70 -2.45 -6.63
CA SER A 39 0.53 -1.48 -7.72
C SER A 39 -0.47 -0.43 -7.26
N ILE A 40 -0.23 0.83 -7.64
CA ILE A 40 -1.06 1.97 -7.24
C ILE A 40 -1.32 2.83 -8.47
N ILE A 41 -2.59 3.05 -8.74
CA ILE A 41 -3.10 4.00 -9.72
C ILE A 41 -3.81 5.11 -8.96
N ARG A 42 -3.57 6.37 -9.34
CA ARG A 42 -4.27 7.53 -8.80
C ARG A 42 -4.93 8.29 -9.95
N ASP A 43 -6.24 8.49 -9.88
CA ASP A 43 -7.01 9.20 -10.91
C ASP A 43 -6.68 8.73 -12.34
N ASN A 44 -6.64 7.40 -12.52
CA ASN A 44 -6.30 6.72 -13.77
C ASN A 44 -4.84 6.89 -14.24
N VAL A 45 -3.96 7.48 -13.42
CA VAL A 45 -2.52 7.57 -13.66
C VAL A 45 -1.80 6.48 -12.89
N MET A 46 -1.08 5.61 -13.60
CA MET A 46 -0.23 4.59 -12.98
C MET A 46 0.95 5.26 -12.28
N LEU A 47 1.03 5.11 -10.94
CA LEU A 47 2.15 5.63 -10.17
C LEU A 47 3.25 4.57 -10.05
N ILE A 48 2.88 3.38 -9.56
CA ILE A 48 3.78 2.24 -9.43
C ILE A 48 3.09 0.96 -9.86
N ARG A 49 3.86 0.03 -10.43
CA ARG A 49 3.36 -1.26 -10.92
C ARG A 49 4.24 -2.41 -10.45
N GLY A 50 3.64 -3.35 -9.71
CA GLY A 50 4.28 -4.59 -9.30
C GLY A 50 5.55 -4.40 -8.47
N VAL A 51 5.64 -3.32 -7.70
CA VAL A 51 6.80 -3.05 -6.83
C VAL A 51 6.73 -3.97 -5.63
N ARG A 52 7.88 -4.49 -5.18
CA ARG A 52 7.96 -5.35 -3.99
C ARG A 52 7.39 -4.63 -2.77
N ALA A 53 6.50 -5.29 -2.05
CA ALA A 53 5.97 -4.79 -0.79
C ALA A 53 7.05 -4.97 0.30
N MET A 54 7.73 -3.88 0.67
CA MET A 54 8.71 -3.87 1.75
C MET A 54 8.04 -3.29 3.02
N PRO A 55 8.36 -3.82 4.21
CA PRO A 55 7.83 -3.27 5.45
C PRO A 55 8.46 -1.91 5.76
N SER A 56 7.69 -1.05 6.43
CA SER A 56 8.12 0.24 6.96
C SER A 56 8.72 1.21 5.92
N LEU A 57 8.52 0.95 4.62
CA LEU A 57 8.98 1.78 3.52
C LEU A 57 7.80 2.37 2.74
N LEU A 58 7.97 3.63 2.36
CA LEU A 58 7.04 4.35 1.51
C LEU A 58 7.13 3.85 0.07
N PHE A 59 5.97 3.63 -0.54
CA PHE A 59 5.88 3.06 -1.89
C PHE A 59 6.11 4.07 -3.00
N LEU A 60 5.69 5.32 -2.81
CA LEU A 60 5.78 6.35 -3.83
C LEU A 60 7.06 7.17 -3.63
N PRO A 61 7.89 7.33 -4.67
CA PRO A 61 8.93 8.37 -4.69
C PRO A 61 8.34 9.77 -4.50
N GLN A 62 9.15 10.72 -4.01
CA GLN A 62 8.74 12.11 -3.74
C GLN A 62 8.07 12.82 -4.95
N HIS A 63 8.53 12.52 -6.17
CA HIS A 63 7.95 13.12 -7.38
C HIS A 63 6.62 12.48 -7.81
N LEU A 64 6.19 11.37 -7.20
CA LEU A 64 4.91 10.70 -7.47
C LEU A 64 3.89 10.92 -6.35
N GLU A 65 4.34 11.10 -5.11
CA GLU A 65 3.43 11.50 -4.03
C GLU A 65 2.84 12.88 -4.30
N MET A 66 3.59 13.83 -4.90
CA MET A 66 3.15 15.15 -5.41
C MET A 66 2.09 15.86 -4.54
N GLY A 67 2.24 15.83 -3.21
CA GLY A 67 1.28 16.48 -2.33
C GLY A 67 -0.09 15.80 -2.23
N ALA A 68 -0.18 14.52 -2.61
CA ALA A 68 -1.36 13.66 -2.51
C ALA A 68 -1.17 12.45 -1.57
N GLY A 69 0.00 12.35 -0.93
CA GLY A 69 0.29 11.38 0.12
C GLY A 69 0.94 10.10 -0.38
N ASN A 70 1.17 9.18 0.55
CA ASN A 70 1.99 8.00 0.33
C ASN A 70 1.43 6.79 1.10
N PHE A 71 2.01 5.62 0.88
CA PHE A 71 1.53 4.36 1.42
C PHE A 71 2.71 3.55 1.98
N ALA A 72 2.50 2.88 3.11
CA ALA A 72 3.47 1.92 3.64
C ALA A 72 2.76 0.75 4.32
N PHE A 73 3.40 -0.42 4.27
CA PHE A 73 3.02 -1.52 5.16
C PHE A 73 3.73 -1.35 6.49
N ILE A 74 2.98 -1.45 7.58
CA ILE A 74 3.53 -1.59 8.93
C ILE A 74 3.32 -3.04 9.33
N THR A 75 4.42 -3.71 9.64
CA THR A 75 4.43 -5.13 10.01
C THR A 75 5.14 -5.30 11.35
N VAL A 76 4.84 -6.40 12.03
CA VAL A 76 5.53 -6.77 13.25
C VAL A 76 6.90 -7.36 12.89
N ASN A 77 7.94 -6.98 13.65
CA ASN A 77 9.32 -7.45 13.49
C ASN A 77 9.97 -7.18 12.11
N ASP A 78 9.50 -6.16 11.38
CA ASP A 78 9.96 -5.85 10.01
C ASP A 78 9.88 -7.06 9.06
N GLU A 79 8.91 -7.96 9.29
CA GLU A 79 8.63 -9.06 8.39
C GLU A 79 8.07 -8.54 7.06
N TYR A 80 8.33 -9.26 5.96
CA TYR A 80 7.69 -8.95 4.69
C TYR A 80 6.16 -9.04 4.82
N PRO A 81 5.41 -8.10 4.20
CA PRO A 81 3.96 -8.19 4.09
C PRO A 81 3.53 -9.57 3.59
N ASN A 82 2.67 -10.24 4.36
CA ASN A 82 2.13 -11.56 4.05
C ASN A 82 0.62 -11.52 4.22
N TYR A 83 -0.11 -11.95 3.19
CA TYR A 83 -1.57 -11.86 3.17
C TYR A 83 -2.24 -12.62 4.31
N GLN A 84 -1.64 -13.69 4.81
CA GLN A 84 -2.19 -14.48 5.91
C GLN A 84 -2.28 -13.69 7.22
N LYS A 85 -1.49 -12.61 7.34
CA LYS A 85 -1.42 -11.75 8.52
C LYS A 85 -2.10 -10.39 8.33
N PHE A 86 -2.74 -10.17 7.17
CA PHE A 86 -3.43 -8.92 6.87
C PHE A 86 -4.63 -8.69 7.79
N GLY A 87 -4.83 -7.43 8.19
CA GLY A 87 -5.90 -7.02 9.11
C GLY A 87 -5.58 -7.24 10.59
N GLY A 88 -4.51 -7.99 10.90
CA GLY A 88 -3.94 -8.12 12.24
C GLY A 88 -2.59 -7.43 12.32
N ASP A 89 -1.52 -8.23 12.33
CA ASP A 89 -0.13 -7.80 12.52
C ASP A 89 0.44 -7.04 11.32
N HIS A 90 -0.10 -7.24 10.12
CA HIS A 90 0.38 -6.62 8.89
C HIS A 90 -0.70 -5.69 8.35
N GLN A 91 -0.40 -4.40 8.32
CA GLN A 91 -1.38 -3.35 8.07
C GLN A 91 -0.89 -2.40 6.99
N LEU A 92 -1.78 -1.99 6.09
CA LEU A 92 -1.48 -0.97 5.08
C LEU A 92 -1.96 0.39 5.57
N TYR A 93 -1.07 1.37 5.56
CA TYR A 93 -1.37 2.74 5.96
C TYR A 93 -1.23 3.70 4.79
N TYR A 94 -2.09 4.72 4.80
CA TYR A 94 -1.97 5.91 4.00
C TYR A 94 -1.47 7.08 4.86
N TYR A 95 -0.45 7.77 4.37
CA TYR A 95 0.12 8.97 4.96
C TYR A 95 -0.31 10.16 4.12
N ALA A 96 -0.99 11.13 4.73
CA ALA A 96 -1.43 12.33 4.03
C ALA A 96 -0.23 13.19 3.61
N PRO A 97 -0.38 14.12 2.65
CA PRO A 97 0.71 14.92 2.08
C PRO A 97 1.63 15.65 3.07
N GLY A 98 1.13 16.02 4.24
CA GLY A 98 1.89 16.70 5.30
C GLY A 98 2.49 15.77 6.36
N GLU A 99 2.40 14.45 6.15
CA GLU A 99 2.84 13.42 7.09
C GLU A 99 4.01 12.58 6.57
N VAL A 100 4.54 12.93 5.39
CA VAL A 100 5.60 12.22 4.69
C VAL A 100 6.89 13.02 4.70
#